data_AF-A0A1Q6U2A6-F1
#
_entry.id   AF-A0A1Q6U2A6-F1
#
_cell.length_a   1.000
_cell.length_b   1.000
_cell.length_c   1.000
_cell.angle_alpha   90.00
_cell.angle_beta   90.00
_cell.angle_gamma   90.00
#
_symmetry.space_group_name_H-M   'P 1'
#
loop_
_entity.id
_entity.type
_entity.pdbx_description
1 polymer ?
#
loop_
_entity_poly.entity_id
_entity_poly.type
_entity_poly.pdbx_seq_one_letter_code
_entity_poly.pdbx_strand_id
1 'polypeptide(L)'
;MPESIRVFENSLRDYLINVQTDSYNTHGKVEQKYNNLKFYMDPKKTSTPHFWVSVNISAVCYAIDPVEKIDGSMGSDERFVLMWANRPNINGELRKHWVYITKSNEILTQQVKNEKKTEENLEISKAELQEAAESVTGSGVRHKLKAFEARLRMKRYGKDVKRVSGRT
;
A
#
# COMPACT_ATOMS: atom_id res chain seq x y z
N MET A 1 -14.58 11.30 -12.54
CA MET A 1 -13.29 10.75 -12.09
C MET A 1 -12.54 11.88 -11.42
N PRO A 2 -11.93 11.68 -10.24
CA PRO A 2 -11.02 12.69 -9.69
C PRO A 2 -9.85 12.86 -10.66
N GLU A 3 -9.48 14.11 -10.94
CA GLU A 3 -8.33 14.40 -11.77
C GLU A 3 -7.07 13.74 -11.18
N SER A 4 -6.20 13.25 -12.06
CA SER A 4 -4.92 12.68 -11.65
C SER A 4 -4.15 13.72 -10.84
N ILE A 5 -3.47 13.31 -9.76
CA ILE A 5 -2.68 14.23 -8.93
C ILE A 5 -1.63 15.02 -9.74
N ARG A 6 -1.22 14.47 -10.89
CA ARG A 6 -0.34 15.12 -11.87
C ARG A 6 -0.94 16.38 -12.49
N VAL A 7 -2.27 16.51 -12.55
CA VAL A 7 -2.93 17.71 -13.05
C VAL A 7 -2.66 18.90 -12.14
N PHE A 8 -2.68 18.70 -10.82
CA PHE A 8 -2.29 19.73 -9.86
C PHE A 8 -0.81 20.07 -9.97
N GLU A 9 0.05 19.07 -10.16
CA GLU A 9 1.48 19.26 -10.37
C GLU A 9 1.77 20.13 -11.60
N ASN A 10 1.17 19.80 -12.74
CA ASN A 10 1.34 20.56 -13.98
C ASN A 10 0.74 21.96 -13.86
N SER A 11 -0.48 22.08 -13.30
CA SER A 11 -1.13 23.37 -13.09
C SER A 11 -0.30 24.31 -12.20
N LEU A 12 0.28 23.78 -11.13
CA LEU A 12 1.14 24.55 -10.24
C LEU A 12 2.44 24.93 -10.94
N ARG A 13 3.06 23.99 -11.66
CA ARG A 13 4.30 24.24 -12.43
C ARG A 13 4.09 25.38 -13.44
N ASP A 14 3.05 25.29 -14.26
CA ASP A 14 2.73 26.29 -15.28
C ASP A 14 2.44 27.65 -14.64
N TYR A 15 1.71 27.65 -13.52
CA TYR A 15 1.44 28.87 -12.77
C TYR A 15 2.73 29.52 -12.23
N LEU A 16 3.63 28.74 -11.63
CA LEU A 16 4.89 29.24 -11.08
C LEU A 16 5.81 29.80 -12.18
N ILE A 17 5.90 29.10 -13.31
CA ILE A 17 6.67 29.57 -14.47
C ILE A 17 6.10 30.90 -14.97
N ASN A 18 4.78 30.99 -15.15
CA ASN A 18 4.13 32.20 -15.66
C ASN A 18 4.29 33.41 -14.74
N VAL A 19 4.19 33.22 -13.42
CA VAL A 19 4.30 34.34 -12.47
C VAL A 19 5.75 34.77 -12.23
N GLN A 20 6.72 33.90 -12.46
CA GLN A 20 8.15 34.21 -12.27
C GLN A 20 8.91 34.56 -13.54
N THR A 21 8.31 34.30 -14.71
CA THR A 21 8.82 34.80 -15.99
C THR A 21 8.52 36.29 -16.04
N ASP A 22 9.57 37.11 -16.03
CA ASP A 22 9.51 38.55 -16.22
C ASP A 22 10.64 38.95 -17.20
N SER A 23 10.61 40.17 -17.69
CA SER A 23 11.61 40.82 -18.54
C SER A 23 13.08 40.57 -18.14
N TYR A 24 13.36 40.38 -16.84
CA TYR A 24 14.71 40.07 -16.32
C TYR A 24 14.98 38.57 -16.08
N ASN A 25 13.95 37.74 -16.02
CA ASN A 25 14.04 36.29 -15.81
C ASN A 25 13.71 35.55 -17.09
N THR A 26 14.74 35.05 -17.77
CA THR A 26 14.54 34.25 -18.98
C THR A 26 13.78 32.96 -18.67
N HIS A 27 12.73 32.71 -19.44
CA HIS A 27 11.79 31.59 -19.29
C HIS A 27 12.50 30.25 -19.05
N GLY A 28 13.55 29.94 -19.84
CA GLY A 28 14.26 28.67 -19.73
C GLY A 28 14.96 28.42 -18.37
N LYS A 29 15.41 29.48 -17.66
CA LYS A 29 15.98 29.31 -16.31
C LYS A 29 14.90 29.00 -15.27
N VAL A 30 13.72 29.61 -15.42
CA VAL A 30 12.59 29.41 -14.52
C VAL A 30 11.98 28.02 -14.72
N GLU A 31 11.85 27.56 -15.96
CA GLU A 31 11.40 26.19 -16.29
C GLU A 31 12.31 25.13 -15.66
N GLN A 32 13.63 25.29 -15.79
CA GLN A 32 14.60 24.36 -15.20
C GLN A 32 14.48 24.27 -13.67
N LYS A 33 14.17 25.39 -13.00
CA LYS A 33 13.98 25.43 -11.54
C LYS A 33 12.85 24.52 -11.06
N TYR A 34 11.76 24.41 -11.84
CA TYR A 34 10.54 23.66 -11.47
C TYR A 34 10.40 22.31 -12.18
N ASN A 35 11.42 21.86 -12.92
CA ASN A 35 11.38 20.61 -13.66
C ASN A 35 11.17 19.38 -12.75
N ASN A 36 11.68 19.43 -11.51
CA ASN A 36 11.50 18.38 -10.51
C ASN A 36 10.40 18.66 -9.49
N LEU A 37 9.49 19.61 -9.77
CA LEU A 37 8.35 19.88 -8.91
C LEU A 37 7.51 18.61 -8.75
N LYS A 38 7.24 18.24 -7.50
CA LYS A 38 6.33 17.15 -7.15
C LYS A 38 5.19 17.68 -6.30
N PHE A 39 4.00 17.19 -6.60
CA PHE A 39 2.79 17.46 -5.84
C PHE A 39 2.21 16.15 -5.31
N TYR A 40 1.99 16.05 -4.00
CA TYR A 40 1.43 14.84 -3.40
C TYR A 40 0.60 15.15 -2.14
N MET A 41 -0.23 14.19 -1.75
CA MET A 41 -1.03 14.23 -0.53
C MET A 41 -0.73 12.97 0.28
N ASP A 42 -0.57 13.10 1.59
CA ASP A 42 -0.28 11.95 2.47
C ASP A 42 -1.22 11.90 3.68
N PRO A 43 -2.40 11.28 3.55
CA PRO A 43 -3.35 11.14 4.66
C PRO A 43 -2.83 10.31 5.84
N LYS A 44 -1.73 9.57 5.69
CA LYS A 44 -1.16 8.77 6.78
C LYS A 44 -0.33 9.62 7.74
N LYS A 45 0.32 10.68 7.22
CA LYS A 45 1.20 11.54 8.00
C LYS A 45 0.43 12.54 8.85
N THR A 46 -0.66 13.10 8.32
CA THR A 46 -1.49 14.08 9.02
C THR A 46 -2.97 13.83 8.74
N SER A 47 -3.80 13.82 9.80
CA SER A 47 -5.24 13.60 9.68
C SER A 47 -5.98 14.78 9.05
N THR A 48 -5.42 16.00 9.13
CA THR A 48 -6.01 17.21 8.53
C THR A 48 -5.83 17.21 7.02
N PRO A 49 -6.81 17.68 6.22
CA PRO A 49 -6.66 17.82 4.78
C PRO A 49 -5.48 18.72 4.41
N HIS A 50 -4.49 18.15 3.74
CA HIS A 50 -3.24 18.85 3.41
C HIS A 50 -2.65 18.38 2.09
N PHE A 51 -1.72 19.17 1.54
CA PHE A 51 -0.94 18.81 0.38
C PHE A 51 0.52 19.24 0.56
N TRP A 52 1.41 18.50 -0.10
CA TRP A 52 2.83 18.74 -0.13
C TRP A 52 3.26 19.21 -1.51
N VAL A 53 4.14 20.20 -1.52
CA VAL A 53 4.85 20.66 -2.70
C VAL A 53 6.34 20.53 -2.42
N SER A 54 7.07 19.86 -3.30
CA SER A 54 8.53 19.79 -3.21
C SER A 54 9.17 20.17 -4.53
N VAL A 55 10.19 21.02 -4.47
CA VAL A 55 11.00 21.46 -5.61
C VAL A 55 12.46 21.50 -5.16
N ASN A 56 13.37 20.84 -5.88
CA ASN A 56 14.76 20.71 -5.49
C ASN A 56 14.93 20.18 -4.05
N ILE A 57 15.59 20.95 -3.18
CA ILE A 57 15.80 20.63 -1.75
C ILE A 57 14.70 21.19 -0.85
N SER A 58 13.78 21.98 -1.40
CA SER A 58 12.73 22.67 -0.66
C SER A 58 11.44 21.86 -0.69
N ALA A 59 10.77 21.77 0.46
CA ALA A 59 9.48 21.12 0.60
C ALA A 59 8.63 21.87 1.62
N VAL A 60 7.34 21.96 1.35
CA VAL A 60 6.37 22.64 2.20
C VAL A 60 5.04 21.89 2.19
N CYS A 61 4.34 21.96 3.31
CA CYS A 61 3.04 21.38 3.56
C CYS A 61 2.03 22.49 3.86
N TYR A 62 0.89 22.45 3.19
CA TYR A 62 -0.21 23.37 3.42
C TYR A 62 -1.48 22.61 3.78
N ALA A 63 -2.25 23.14 4.73
CA ALA A 63 -3.64 22.79 4.93
C ALA A 63 -4.45 23.21 3.70
N ILE A 64 -5.51 22.47 3.39
CA ILE A 64 -6.40 22.80 2.27
C ILE A 64 -7.48 23.80 2.70
N ASP A 65 -7.93 23.73 3.95
CA ASP A 65 -9.05 24.52 4.47
C ASP A 65 -8.91 24.82 5.98
N PRO A 66 -8.54 26.05 6.36
CA PRO A 66 -8.07 27.15 5.51
C PRO A 66 -6.71 26.84 4.83
N VAL A 67 -6.35 27.56 3.77
CA VAL A 67 -5.05 27.40 3.10
C VAL A 67 -3.95 28.06 3.95
N GLU A 68 -3.39 27.27 4.86
CA GLU A 68 -2.37 27.72 5.82
C GLU A 68 -1.15 26.80 5.80
N LYS A 69 0.02 27.37 6.07
CA LYS A 69 1.26 26.59 6.13
C LYS A 69 1.27 25.75 7.41
N ILE A 70 1.50 24.45 7.26
CA ILE A 70 1.64 23.52 8.38
C ILE A 70 3.12 23.27 8.69
N ASP A 71 3.91 22.95 7.66
CA ASP A 71 5.28 22.48 7.83
C ASP A 71 6.16 22.83 6.61
N GLY A 72 7.48 22.89 6.81
CA GLY A 72 8.46 23.12 5.76
C GLY A 72 8.53 24.56 5.23
N SER A 73 9.34 24.74 4.19
CA SER A 73 9.51 26.04 3.54
C SER A 73 9.98 25.92 2.08
N MET A 74 9.54 26.88 1.27
CA MET A 74 10.01 27.09 -0.11
C MET A 74 10.59 28.50 -0.34
N GLY A 75 10.91 29.22 0.75
CA GLY A 75 11.45 30.57 0.68
C GLY A 75 10.51 31.54 -0.07
N SER A 76 11.03 32.25 -1.06
CA SER A 76 10.28 33.25 -1.82
C SER A 76 9.10 32.67 -2.61
N ASP A 77 9.12 31.38 -2.92
CA ASP A 77 8.09 30.75 -3.76
C ASP A 77 6.80 30.45 -2.98
N GLU A 78 6.83 30.48 -1.64
CA GLU A 78 5.69 30.19 -0.77
C GLU A 78 4.47 31.05 -1.09
N ARG A 79 4.69 32.34 -1.30
CA ARG A 79 3.61 33.29 -1.62
C ARG A 79 2.86 32.88 -2.88
N PHE A 80 3.56 32.41 -3.90
CA PHE A 80 2.94 32.01 -5.15
C PHE A 80 2.15 30.70 -4.99
N VAL A 81 2.68 29.74 -4.24
CA VAL A 81 1.96 28.50 -3.93
C VAL A 81 0.66 28.79 -3.17
N LEU A 82 0.70 29.67 -2.17
CA LEU A 82 -0.49 30.11 -1.43
C LEU A 82 -1.52 30.79 -2.35
N MET A 83 -1.08 31.67 -3.25
CA MET A 83 -1.96 32.34 -4.20
C MET A 83 -2.62 31.36 -5.18
N TRP A 84 -1.89 30.34 -5.63
CA TRP A 84 -2.44 29.29 -6.50
C TRP A 84 -3.46 28.42 -5.77
N ALA A 85 -3.14 27.96 -4.56
CA ALA A 85 -3.99 27.07 -3.78
C ALA A 85 -5.28 27.74 -3.27
N ASN A 86 -5.27 29.06 -3.10
CA ASN A 86 -6.45 29.84 -2.73
C ASN A 86 -7.44 30.09 -3.89
N ARG A 87 -7.09 29.71 -5.13
CA ARG A 87 -8.01 29.87 -6.27
C ARG A 87 -9.24 28.96 -6.06
N PRO A 88 -10.48 29.46 -6.16
CA PRO A 88 -11.67 28.68 -5.84
C PRO A 88 -11.82 27.37 -6.62
N ASN A 89 -11.41 27.37 -7.89
CA ASN A 89 -11.40 26.17 -8.74
C ASN A 89 -10.40 25.12 -8.22
N ILE A 90 -9.16 25.54 -7.92
CA ILE A 90 -8.10 24.66 -7.42
C ILE A 90 -8.47 24.12 -6.04
N ASN A 91 -8.85 25.00 -5.11
CA ASN A 91 -9.18 24.60 -3.74
C ASN A 91 -10.36 23.61 -3.70
N GLY A 92 -11.40 23.85 -4.51
CA GLY A 92 -12.53 22.94 -4.65
C GLY A 92 -12.12 21.56 -5.15
N GLU A 93 -11.19 21.49 -6.11
CA GLU A 93 -10.67 20.23 -6.64
C GLU A 93 -9.74 19.51 -5.66
N LEU A 94 -8.88 20.24 -4.94
CA LEU A 94 -8.01 19.68 -3.90
C LEU A 94 -8.82 19.01 -2.78
N ARG A 95 -9.91 19.65 -2.33
CA ARG A 95 -10.83 19.04 -1.34
C ARG A 95 -11.48 17.76 -1.86
N LYS A 96 -11.97 17.77 -3.10
CA LYS A 96 -12.56 16.59 -3.73
C LYS A 96 -11.54 15.45 -3.84
N HIS A 97 -10.31 15.76 -4.25
CA HIS A 97 -9.24 14.78 -4.39
C HIS A 97 -8.81 14.19 -3.05
N TRP A 98 -8.73 15.01 -1.99
CA TRP A 98 -8.46 14.54 -0.63
C TRP A 98 -9.50 13.52 -0.14
N VAL A 99 -10.79 13.83 -0.31
CA VAL A 99 -11.90 12.93 0.04
C VAL A 99 -11.83 11.63 -0.76
N TYR A 100 -11.44 11.69 -2.03
CA TYR A 100 -11.28 10.50 -2.84
C TYR A 100 -10.15 9.60 -2.34
N ILE A 101 -8.96 10.15 -2.04
CA ILE A 101 -7.82 9.37 -1.57
C ILE A 101 -8.14 8.73 -0.21
N THR A 102 -8.71 9.50 0.72
CA THR A 102 -9.06 9.01 2.07
C THR A 102 -10.08 7.87 2.01
N LYS A 103 -11.19 8.03 1.27
CA LYS A 103 -12.19 6.96 1.08
C LYS A 103 -11.60 5.73 0.39
N SER A 104 -10.76 5.93 -0.63
CA SER A 104 -10.10 4.81 -1.32
C SER A 104 -9.18 4.04 -0.39
N ASN A 105 -8.42 4.74 0.46
CA ASN A 105 -7.56 4.11 1.46
C ASN A 105 -8.36 3.36 2.54
N GLU A 106 -9.51 3.90 2.96
CA GLU A 106 -10.40 3.22 3.91
C GLU A 106 -10.92 1.91 3.33
N ILE A 107 -11.38 1.91 2.07
CA ILE A 107 -11.88 0.72 1.37
C ILE A 107 -10.77 -0.34 1.27
N LEU A 108 -9.57 0.06 0.83
CA LEU A 108 -8.42 -0.85 0.75
C LEU A 108 -8.04 -1.42 2.13
N THR A 109 -8.08 -0.59 3.17
CA THR A 109 -7.76 -1.04 4.54
C THR A 109 -8.81 -2.03 5.05
N GLN A 110 -10.08 -1.84 4.71
CA GLN A 110 -11.15 -2.78 5.06
C GLN A 110 -10.99 -4.12 4.32
N GLN A 111 -10.64 -4.10 3.03
CA GLN A 111 -10.38 -5.32 2.25
C GLN A 111 -9.24 -6.15 2.87
N VAL A 112 -8.10 -5.51 3.17
CA VAL A 112 -6.96 -6.19 3.80
C VAL A 112 -7.31 -6.76 5.18
N LYS A 113 -8.13 -6.05 5.97
CA LYS A 113 -8.59 -6.56 7.28
C LYS A 113 -9.52 -7.76 7.11
N ASN A 114 -10.39 -7.74 6.11
CA ASN A 114 -11.29 -8.85 5.84
C ASN A 114 -10.51 -10.08 5.36
N GLU A 115 -9.52 -9.90 4.48
CA GLU A 115 -8.62 -10.96 4.01
C GLU A 115 -7.86 -11.63 5.17
N LYS A 116 -7.25 -10.83 6.05
CA LYS A 116 -6.57 -11.36 7.25
C LYS A 116 -7.50 -12.14 8.18
N LYS A 117 -8.71 -11.64 8.42
CA LYS A 117 -9.72 -12.36 9.20
C LYS A 117 -10.10 -13.70 8.55
N THR A 118 -10.21 -13.75 7.22
CA THR A 118 -10.45 -15.02 6.52
C THR A 118 -9.29 -16.00 6.63
N GLU A 119 -8.03 -15.52 6.56
CA GLU A 119 -6.85 -16.36 6.76
C GLU A 119 -6.79 -16.92 8.18
N GLU A 120 -6.97 -16.09 9.21
CA GLU A 120 -7.02 -16.51 10.62
C GLU A 120 -8.13 -17.55 10.85
N ASN A 121 -9.34 -17.32 10.30
CA ASN A 121 -10.44 -18.28 10.41
C ASN A 121 -10.14 -19.62 9.73
N LEU A 122 -9.42 -19.61 8.59
CA LEU A 122 -9.00 -20.84 7.91
C LEU A 122 -7.93 -21.60 8.70
N GLU A 123 -7.02 -20.90 9.38
CA GLU A 123 -6.01 -21.51 10.24
C GLU A 123 -6.63 -22.14 11.49
N ILE A 124 -7.58 -21.46 12.15
CA ILE A 124 -8.34 -22.03 13.28
C ILE A 124 -9.07 -23.29 12.85
N SER A 125 -9.77 -23.27 11.70
CA SER A 125 -10.47 -24.44 11.18
C SER A 125 -9.52 -25.62 10.89
N LYS A 126 -8.31 -25.36 10.37
CA LYS A 126 -7.28 -26.39 10.19
C LYS A 126 -6.76 -26.94 11.51
N ALA A 127 -6.53 -26.08 12.50
CA ALA A 127 -6.08 -26.48 13.83
C ALA A 127 -7.13 -27.34 14.55
N GLU A 128 -8.41 -26.95 14.49
CA GLU A 128 -9.54 -27.72 15.03
C GLU A 128 -9.66 -29.09 14.35
N LEU A 129 -9.52 -29.16 13.03
CA LEU A 129 -9.52 -30.43 12.29
C LEU A 129 -8.32 -31.31 12.66
N GLN A 130 -7.16 -30.72 12.90
CA GLN A 130 -5.97 -31.45 13.34
C GLN A 130 -6.13 -31.98 14.77
N GLU A 131 -6.63 -31.16 15.70
CA GLU A 131 -6.91 -31.57 17.08
C GLU A 131 -7.99 -32.67 17.13
N ALA A 132 -9.03 -32.56 16.30
CA ALA A 132 -10.04 -33.61 16.14
C ALA A 132 -9.43 -34.91 15.57
N ALA A 133 -8.53 -34.83 14.59
CA ALA A 133 -7.84 -36.01 14.07
C ALA A 133 -6.90 -36.65 15.11
N GLU A 134 -6.22 -35.84 15.92
CA GLU A 134 -5.33 -36.30 17.00
C GLU A 134 -6.12 -36.94 18.17
N SER A 135 -7.29 -36.39 18.51
CA SER A 135 -8.18 -36.97 19.54
C SER A 135 -8.82 -38.28 19.09
N VAL A 136 -9.23 -38.40 17.82
CA VAL A 136 -9.78 -39.65 17.24
C VAL A 136 -8.70 -40.72 17.08
N THR A 137 -7.43 -40.34 16.92
CA THR A 137 -6.29 -41.27 16.85
C THR A 137 -5.62 -41.55 18.20
N GLY A 138 -6.31 -41.25 19.31
CA GLY A 138 -5.87 -41.47 20.69
C GLY A 138 -5.10 -42.79 20.90
N SER A 139 -4.08 -42.72 21.76
CA SER A 139 -3.00 -43.71 22.07
C SER A 139 -3.20 -45.19 21.66
N GLY A 140 -4.40 -45.75 21.86
CA GLY A 140 -4.74 -47.12 21.46
C GLY A 140 -4.83 -47.38 19.95
N VAL A 141 -5.21 -46.39 19.13
CA VAL A 141 -5.29 -46.52 17.66
C VAL A 141 -3.91 -46.34 17.03
N ARG A 142 -3.10 -45.41 17.54
CA ARG A 142 -1.71 -45.17 17.09
C ARG A 142 -0.82 -46.42 17.22
N HIS A 143 -0.96 -47.16 18.32
CA HIS A 143 -0.27 -48.44 18.52
C HIS A 143 -0.74 -49.52 17.53
N LYS A 144 -2.05 -49.60 17.26
CA LYS A 144 -2.62 -50.55 16.30
C LYS A 144 -2.23 -50.22 14.86
N LEU A 145 -2.13 -48.95 14.49
CA LEU A 145 -1.70 -48.49 13.18
C LEU A 145 -0.21 -48.79 12.93
N LYS A 146 0.68 -48.50 13.90
CA LYS A 146 2.10 -48.90 13.82
C LYS A 146 2.27 -50.42 13.72
N ALA A 147 1.52 -51.19 14.51
CA ALA A 147 1.56 -52.65 14.46
C ALA A 147 1.04 -53.20 13.12
N PHE A 148 0.04 -52.53 12.52
CA PHE A 148 -0.52 -52.89 11.21
C PHE A 148 0.43 -52.54 10.07
N GLU A 149 1.05 -51.35 10.07
CA GLU A 149 2.08 -50.96 9.11
C GLU A 149 3.31 -51.87 9.18
N ALA A 150 3.78 -52.20 10.39
CA ALA A 150 4.87 -53.15 10.58
C ALA A 150 4.52 -54.54 10.01
N ARG A 151 3.28 -55.01 10.21
CA ARG A 151 2.78 -56.26 9.61
C ARG A 151 2.71 -56.20 8.08
N LEU A 152 2.30 -55.08 7.50
CA LEU A 152 2.28 -54.88 6.04
C LEU A 152 3.70 -54.84 5.45
N ARG A 153 4.66 -54.26 6.16
CA ARG A 153 6.07 -54.18 5.74
C ARG A 153 6.73 -55.57 5.77
N MET A 154 6.46 -56.37 6.80
CA MET A 154 6.91 -57.77 6.89
C MET A 154 6.29 -58.66 5.81
N LYS A 155 4.99 -58.49 5.49
CA LYS A 155 4.34 -59.25 4.41
C LYS A 155 4.88 -58.92 3.01
N ARG A 156 5.35 -57.68 2.79
CA ARG A 156 6.02 -57.29 1.53
C ARG A 156 7.40 -57.93 1.42
N TYR A 157 8.23 -57.85 2.46
CA TYR A 157 9.55 -58.49 2.48
C TYR A 157 9.51 -60.03 2.36
N GLY A 158 8.49 -60.69 2.95
CA GLY A 158 8.34 -62.15 2.83
C GLY A 158 7.92 -62.64 1.43
N LYS A 159 7.43 -61.77 0.55
CA LYS A 159 7.02 -62.12 -0.81
C LYS A 159 8.18 -62.06 -1.82
N ASP A 160 9.19 -61.23 -1.55
CA ASP A 160 10.37 -61.09 -2.41
C ASP A 160 11.41 -62.20 -2.17
N VAL A 161 11.55 -62.70 -0.94
CA VAL A 161 12.49 -63.80 -0.63
C VAL A 161 12.08 -65.13 -1.28
N LYS A 162 10.77 -65.38 -1.49
CA LYS A 162 10.30 -66.61 -2.16
C LYS A 162 10.41 -66.59 -3.69
N ARG A 163 10.73 -65.45 -4.32
CA ARG A 163 10.89 -65.37 -5.79
C ARG A 163 12.32 -65.60 -6.27
N VAL A 164 13.32 -65.57 -5.39
CA VAL A 164 14.75 -65.66 -5.77
C VAL A 164 15.31 -67.09 -5.64
N SER A 165 14.67 -68.00 -4.93
CA SER A 165 15.18 -69.37 -4.72
C SER A 165 14.62 -70.44 -5.68
N GLY A 166 14.17 -70.04 -6.88
CA GLY A 166 13.43 -70.95 -7.77
C GLY A 166 13.59 -70.65 -9.25
N ARG A 167 14.82 -70.60 -9.74
CA ARG A 167 15.17 -70.88 -11.14
C ARG A 167 16.61 -71.40 -11.16
N THR A 168 16.69 -72.70 -11.49
CA THR A 168 17.79 -73.46 -12.12
C THR A 168 19.06 -72.70 -12.45
#